data_AF-A0A317FV37-F1
#
_entry.id   AF-A0A317FV37-F1
#
_cell.length_a   1.000
_cell.length_b   1.000
_cell.length_c   1.000
_cell.angle_alpha   90.00
_cell.angle_beta   90.00
_cell.angle_gamma   90.00
#
_symmetry.space_group_name_H-M   'P 1'
#
loop_
_entity.id
_entity.type
_entity.pdbx_description
1 polymer ?
#
loop_
_entity_poly.entity_id
_entity_poly.type
_entity_poly.pdbx_seq_one_letter_code
_entity_poly.pdbx_strand_id
1 'polypeptide(L)' 'IFLSQTEYDELQAEYPDRLERFIEEMSRYLAANGKSYQNYAAALRIWAGNDKKEAPKKGIPDYSCKEGESL' A
#
# COMPACT_ATOMS: atom_id res chain seq x y z
N ILE A 1 8.39 -5.96 -3.45
CA ILE A 1 7.32 -5.90 -2.42
C ILE A 1 7.43 -7.19 -1.63
N PHE A 2 7.47 -7.13 -0.31
CA PHE A 2 7.67 -8.31 0.55
C PHE A 2 6.38 -8.54 1.35
N LEU A 3 5.42 -9.25 0.75
CA LEU A 3 4.22 -9.74 1.41
C LEU A 3 4.42 -11.23 1.67
N SER A 4 4.03 -11.72 2.85
CA SER A 4 3.88 -13.16 3.02
C SER A 4 2.70 -13.67 2.18
N GLN A 5 2.74 -14.96 1.81
CA GLN A 5 1.65 -15.58 1.04
C GLN A 5 0.30 -15.39 1.75
N THR A 6 0.27 -15.60 3.07
CA THR A 6 -0.94 -15.41 3.89
C THR A 6 -1.49 -13.99 3.81
N GLU A 7 -0.64 -12.96 3.97
CA GLU A 7 -1.08 -11.56 3.89
C GLU A 7 -1.62 -11.21 2.50
N TYR A 8 -1.01 -11.76 1.45
CA TYR A 8 -1.49 -11.58 0.09
C TYR A 8 -2.84 -12.25 -0.13
N ASP A 9 -3.02 -13.49 0.31
CA ASP A 9 -4.30 -14.22 0.21
C ASP A 9 -5.42 -13.52 1.00
N GLU A 10 -5.15 -13.03 2.21
CA GLU A 10 -6.10 -12.23 2.99
C GLU A 10 -6.52 -10.96 2.24
N LEU A 11 -5.54 -10.20 1.74
CA LEU A 11 -5.80 -8.98 0.99
C LEU A 11 -6.51 -9.25 -0.34
N GLN A 12 -6.23 -10.38 -0.98
CA GLN A 12 -6.85 -10.77 -2.24
C GLN A 12 -8.31 -11.20 -2.00
N ALA A 13 -8.60 -11.84 -0.87
CA ALA A 13 -9.97 -12.13 -0.46
C ALA A 13 -10.75 -10.85 -0.10
N GLU A 14 -10.11 -9.89 0.56
CA GLU A 14 -10.73 -8.60 0.90
C GLU A 14 -10.90 -7.66 -0.31
N TYR A 15 -9.96 -7.67 -1.25
CA TYR A 15 -9.87 -6.73 -2.37
C TYR A 15 -9.42 -7.39 -3.70
N PRO A 16 -10.15 -8.39 -4.22
CA PRO A 16 -9.69 -9.18 -5.37
C PRO A 16 -9.43 -8.32 -6.61
N ASP A 17 -10.31 -7.36 -6.92
CA ASP A 17 -10.20 -6.53 -8.13
C ASP A 17 -9.30 -5.28 -7.96
N ARG A 18 -8.90 -4.94 -6.72
CA ARG A 18 -8.16 -3.70 -6.44
C ARG A 18 -6.74 -3.95 -5.94
N LEU A 19 -6.48 -5.13 -5.38
CA LEU A 19 -5.18 -5.48 -4.82
C LEU A 19 -4.07 -5.34 -5.87
N GLU A 20 -4.25 -5.91 -7.06
CA GLU A 20 -3.26 -5.82 -8.14
C GLU A 20 -2.95 -4.38 -8.52
N ARG A 21 -3.98 -3.53 -8.63
CA ARG A 21 -3.81 -2.10 -8.91
C ARG A 21 -3.00 -1.39 -7.82
N PHE A 22 -3.26 -1.70 -6.54
CA PHE A 22 -2.50 -1.11 -5.44
C PHE A 22 -1.05 -1.58 -5.39
N ILE A 23 -0.79 -2.87 -5.67
CA ILE A 23 0.55 -3.44 -5.77
C ILE A 23 1.34 -2.75 -6.89
N GLU A 24 0.73 -2.56 -8.06
CA GLU A 24 1.38 -1.92 -9.20
C GLU A 24 1.72 -0.44 -8.91
N GLU A 25 0.76 0.32 -8.39
CA GLU A 25 0.95 1.73 -8.03
C GLU A 25 2.00 1.88 -6.91
N MET A 26 1.97 1.00 -5.90
CA MET A 26 3.02 0.96 -4.87
C MET A 26 4.38 0.66 -5.50
N SER A 27 4.48 -0.33 -6.38
CA SER A 27 5.75 -0.68 -7.02
C SER A 27 6.32 0.52 -7.80
N ARG A 28 5.49 1.25 -8.53
CA ARG A 28 5.88 2.48 -9.25
C ARG A 28 6.35 3.56 -8.28
N TYR A 29 5.62 3.79 -7.18
CA TYR A 29 5.98 4.80 -6.18
C TYR A 29 7.33 4.51 -5.53
N LEU A 30 7.57 3.25 -5.15
CA LEU A 30 8.81 2.80 -4.52
C LEU A 30 9.99 2.91 -5.49
N ALA A 31 9.81 2.52 -6.76
CA ALA A 31 10.82 2.66 -7.78
C ALA A 31 11.16 4.13 -8.07
N ALA A 32 10.16 5.03 -8.03
CA ALA A 32 10.36 6.45 -8.26
C ALA A 32 11.00 7.20 -7.08
N ASN A 33 10.66 6.82 -5.84
CA ASN A 33 11.11 7.52 -4.63
C ASN A 33 12.29 6.83 -3.92
N GLY A 34 12.65 5.62 -4.35
CA GLY A 34 13.67 4.79 -3.68
C GLY A 34 13.29 4.36 -2.25
N LYS A 35 12.01 4.50 -1.87
CA LYS A 35 11.51 4.13 -0.54
C LYS A 35 11.16 2.64 -0.49
N SER A 36 11.20 2.07 0.71
CA SER A 36 10.65 0.74 1.02
C SER A 36 9.78 0.84 2.26
N TYR A 37 8.75 0.00 2.37
CA TYR A 37 7.92 -0.08 3.56
C TYR A 37 8.34 -1.28 4.38
N GLN A 38 8.37 -1.12 5.70
CA GLN A 38 8.64 -2.22 6.63
C GLN A 38 7.48 -3.23 6.66
N ASN A 39 6.24 -2.77 6.47
CA ASN A 39 5.05 -3.62 6.40
C ASN A 39 4.17 -3.23 5.20
N TYR A 40 4.24 -4.05 4.16
CA TYR A 40 3.49 -3.84 2.92
C TYR A 40 1.99 -4.08 3.08
N ALA A 41 1.59 -5.04 3.92
CA ALA A 41 0.18 -5.37 4.12
C ALA A 41 -0.58 -4.22 4.80
N ALA A 42 0.03 -3.62 5.83
CA ALA A 42 -0.51 -2.44 6.51
C ALA A 42 -0.66 -1.25 5.55
N ALA A 43 0.34 -0.99 4.71
CA ALA A 43 0.29 0.08 3.71
C ALA A 43 -0.86 -0.13 2.71
N LEU A 44 -1.05 -1.36 2.22
CA LEU A 44 -2.14 -1.73 1.31
C LEU A 44 -3.51 -1.56 1.96
N ARG A 45 -3.69 -1.94 3.24
CA ARG A 45 -4.94 -1.73 3.98
C ARG A 45 -5.31 -0.25 4.11
N ILE A 46 -4.33 0.62 4.37
CA ILE A 46 -4.53 2.07 4.44
C ILE A 46 -4.91 2.63 3.07
N TRP A 47 -4.24 2.19 2.00
CA TRP A 47 -4.56 2.57 0.63
C TRP A 47 -5.98 2.14 0.23
N ALA A 48 -6.34 0.89 0.52
CA ALA A 48 -7.67 0.36 0.25
C ALA A 48 -8.76 1.08 1.06
N GLY A 49 -8.45 1.48 2.30
CA GLY A 49 -9.35 2.29 3.14
C GLY A 49 -9.54 3.72 2.62
N ASN A 50 -8.49 4.34 2.06
CA ASN A 50 -8.55 5.67 1.47
C ASN A 50 -9.21 5.67 0.06
N ASP A 51 -9.04 4.62 -0.74
CA ASP A 51 -9.69 4.48 -2.06
C ASP A 51 -11.22 4.50 -1.98
N LYS A 52 -11.80 4.01 -0.86
CA LYS A 52 -13.26 4.05 -0.63
C LYS A 52 -13.82 5.45 -0.36
N LYS A 53 -12.98 6.43 -0.01
CA LYS A 53 -13.38 7.82 0.23
C LYS A 53 -13.08 8.66 -1.01
N GLU A 54 -13.96 8.51 -1.99
CA GLU A 54 -14.20 9.37 -3.18
C GLU A 54 -13.12 10.45 -3.46
N ALA A 55 -12.25 10.16 -4.42
CA ALA A 55 -11.23 11.03 -5.03
C ALA A 55 -11.78 12.42 -5.46
N PRO A 56 -10.98 13.53 -5.53
CA PRO A 56 -9.71 13.56 -6.25
C PRO A 56 -8.64 14.52 -5.69
N LYS A 57 -7.40 14.05 -5.45
CA LYS A 57 -6.19 14.84 -5.74
C LYS A 57 -5.07 13.94 -6.22
N LYS A 58 -4.68 14.20 -7.46
CA LYS A 58 -3.44 13.81 -8.14
C LYS A 58 -2.26 14.01 -7.19
N GLY A 59 -1.71 12.93 -6.68
CA GLY A 59 -0.63 12.96 -5.71
C GLY A 59 -0.78 11.76 -4.81
N ILE A 60 0.05 10.76 -5.06
CA ILE A 60 0.29 9.64 -4.18
C ILE A 60 0.35 10.24 -2.76
N PRO A 61 -0.59 9.90 -1.86
CA PRO A 61 -0.64 10.56 -0.56
C PRO A 61 0.73 10.44 0.11
N ASP A 62 1.12 11.46 0.89
CA ASP A 62 2.42 11.46 1.56
C ASP A 62 2.44 10.36 2.63
N TYR A 63 2.74 9.15 2.18
CA TYR A 63 2.91 7.95 2.98
C TYR A 63 4.38 7.83 3.38
N SER A 64 5.01 8.96 3.73
CA SER A 64 6.25 8.94 4.49
C SER A 64 5.93 8.28 5.83
N CYS A 65 6.08 6.96 5.89
CA CYS A 65 6.09 6.21 7.12
C CYS A 65 7.05 6.96 8.04
N LYS A 66 6.54 7.55 9.13
CA LYS A 66 7.40 8.17 10.11
C LYS A 66 8.16 7.04 10.77
N GLU A 67 9.39 6.86 10.32
CA GLU A 67 10.44 6.13 11.02
C GLU A 67 10.52 6.76 12.42
N GLY A 68 9.98 6.10 13.45
CA GLY A 68 9.89 6.74 14.77
C GLY A 68 9.07 6.08 15.87
N GLU A 69 8.30 5.03 15.63
CA GLU A 69 7.73 4.20 16.71
C GLU A 69 8.22 2.76 16.58
N SER A 70 9.54 2.62 16.72
CA SER A 70 10.19 1.36 17.10
C SER A 70 10.73 1.54 18.52
N LEU A 71 9.90 1.25 19.53
CA LEU A 71 10.18 0.48 20.76
C LEU A 71 9.05 0.65 21.78
#